data_AF-A0A5C7GNN9-F1
#
_entry.id   AF-A0A5C7GNN9-F1
#
_cell.length_a   1.000
_cell.length_b   1.000
_cell.length_c   1.000
_cell.angle_alpha   90.00
_cell.angle_beta   90.00
_cell.angle_gamma   90.00
#
_symmetry.space_group_name_H-M   'P 1'
#
loop_
_entity.id
_entity.type
_entity.pdbx_description
1 polymer ?
#
loop_
_entity_poly.entity_id
_entity_poly.type
_entity_poly.pdbx_seq_one_letter_code
_entity_poly.pdbx_strand_id
1 'polypeptide(L)'
;MKFFYSKSILSEDVITDVQTEFHCEDIGICTLSKYHNFEYNHVSLNDDVDWERLVFITFRLAIFNLIVKNLIKVNSIEYKESYLGNLFEFKTRHFLLEPEKKAKIDDLFSSSILNIFNKLYIKQKSKVHLHELITETFDFFIGATDSYLLPGKRVLLKIFDLYVSKYKWLKFEEDYHLLGTHYKYRVWIEPIYIPRLKLQHDSITNSYNVSLKGNISLRNMVKRIDNVLEFNYAKRKPFSDSSGGRFGNSRIEFLIPRE
;
A
#
# COMPACT_ATOMS: atom_id res chain seq x y z
N MET A 1 -28.27 24.74 -16.82
CA MET A 1 -26.91 25.33 -16.85
C MET A 1 -25.92 24.27 -16.38
N LYS A 2 -25.04 23.76 -17.26
CA LYS A 2 -24.27 22.53 -17.03
C LYS A 2 -22.83 22.60 -17.58
N PHE A 3 -22.14 23.74 -17.44
CA PHE A 3 -20.84 23.97 -18.10
C PHE A 3 -19.67 24.29 -17.15
N PHE A 4 -19.74 23.92 -15.87
CA PHE A 4 -18.61 24.16 -14.95
C PHE A 4 -17.60 23.01 -14.90
N TYR A 5 -18.04 21.78 -15.17
CA TYR A 5 -17.19 20.59 -15.22
C TYR A 5 -17.71 19.61 -16.26
N SER A 6 -16.82 19.03 -17.06
CA SER A 6 -17.12 17.88 -17.90
C SER A 6 -16.01 16.84 -17.78
N LYS A 7 -16.40 15.57 -17.84
CA LYS A 7 -15.49 14.42 -17.78
C LYS A 7 -15.86 13.46 -18.90
N SER A 8 -14.93 13.17 -19.79
CA SER A 8 -15.10 12.17 -20.85
C SER A 8 -13.95 11.19 -20.85
N ILE A 9 -14.23 9.94 -21.23
CA ILE A 9 -13.21 8.90 -21.35
C ILE A 9 -12.48 9.11 -22.67
N LEU A 10 -11.15 9.18 -22.62
CA LEU A 10 -10.28 9.20 -23.79
C LEU A 10 -9.84 7.80 -24.19
N SER A 11 -9.46 6.97 -23.20
CA SER A 11 -9.08 5.57 -23.41
C SER A 11 -9.33 4.74 -22.16
N GLU A 12 -9.51 3.44 -22.36
CA GLU A 12 -9.59 2.43 -21.31
C GLU A 12 -8.77 1.22 -21.76
N ASP A 13 -7.77 0.86 -20.94
CA ASP A 13 -6.87 -0.26 -21.18
C ASP A 13 -6.88 -1.19 -19.98
N VAL A 14 -6.95 -2.50 -20.20
CA VAL A 14 -6.77 -3.49 -19.13
C VAL A 14 -5.28 -3.67 -18.89
N ILE A 15 -4.85 -3.71 -17.63
CA ILE A 15 -3.48 -4.13 -17.30
C ILE A 15 -3.38 -5.64 -17.53
N THR A 16 -2.77 -6.03 -18.65
CA THR A 16 -2.49 -7.42 -19.05
C THR A 16 -1.00 -7.74 -18.93
N ASP A 17 -0.61 -8.96 -19.33
CA ASP A 17 0.79 -9.38 -19.52
C ASP A 17 1.65 -9.29 -18.26
N VAL A 18 1.07 -9.75 -17.17
CA VAL A 18 1.74 -9.91 -15.88
C VAL A 18 2.29 -11.32 -15.76
N GLN A 19 3.54 -11.48 -15.32
CA GLN A 19 4.11 -12.80 -15.11
C GLN A 19 3.36 -13.52 -13.99
N THR A 20 2.84 -14.71 -14.32
CA THR A 20 1.97 -15.48 -13.43
C THR A 20 2.72 -16.49 -12.57
N GLU A 21 3.99 -16.74 -12.85
CA GLU A 21 4.78 -17.77 -12.17
C GLU A 21 5.66 -17.16 -11.09
N PHE A 22 5.18 -17.19 -9.86
CA PHE A 22 6.01 -17.06 -8.67
C PHE A 22 5.37 -17.82 -7.51
N HIS A 23 6.17 -18.16 -6.50
CA HIS A 23 5.70 -18.81 -5.29
C HIS A 23 5.96 -17.89 -4.09
N CYS A 24 4.90 -17.32 -3.54
CA CYS A 24 4.93 -16.54 -2.31
C CYS A 24 3.63 -16.77 -1.54
N GLU A 25 3.77 -17.33 -0.34
CA GLU A 25 2.67 -17.70 0.54
C GLU A 25 2.44 -16.62 1.61
N ASP A 26 3.49 -15.86 1.94
CA ASP A 26 3.54 -14.95 3.08
C ASP A 26 4.02 -13.54 2.65
N ILE A 27 3.33 -12.93 1.68
CA ILE A 27 3.68 -11.62 1.10
C ILE A 27 3.78 -10.52 2.15
N GLY A 28 2.87 -10.52 3.13
CA GLY A 28 2.85 -9.48 4.16
C GLY A 28 4.10 -9.47 5.04
N ILE A 29 4.88 -10.55 5.07
CA ILE A 29 6.10 -10.67 5.89
C ILE A 29 7.35 -11.03 5.08
N CYS A 30 7.24 -11.41 3.81
CA CYS A 30 8.40 -11.79 3.00
C CYS A 30 9.36 -10.60 2.79
N THR A 31 8.83 -9.37 2.73
CA THR A 31 9.61 -8.11 2.61
C THR A 31 10.53 -7.86 3.81
N LEU A 32 10.31 -8.58 4.92
CA LEU A 32 11.01 -8.41 6.18
C LEU A 32 12.11 -9.47 6.38
N SER A 33 12.23 -10.41 5.45
CA SER A 33 13.32 -11.42 5.41
C SER A 33 14.73 -10.81 5.46
N LYS A 34 14.89 -9.60 4.93
CA LYS A 34 16.15 -8.85 4.94
C LYS A 34 16.54 -8.35 6.34
N TYR A 35 15.64 -8.42 7.30
CA TYR A 35 15.83 -7.89 8.65
C TYR A 35 15.19 -8.81 9.69
N HIS A 36 15.67 -10.03 9.69
CA HIS A 36 15.21 -11.14 10.50
C HIS A 36 15.51 -11.00 12.01
N ASN A 37 16.34 -10.04 12.43
CA ASN A 37 16.69 -9.76 13.82
C ASN A 37 16.46 -8.27 14.15
N PHE A 38 15.26 -7.75 13.89
CA PHE A 38 14.94 -6.37 14.24
C PHE A 38 14.86 -6.20 15.76
N GLU A 39 15.69 -5.32 16.33
CA GLU A 39 15.47 -4.74 17.66
C GLU A 39 15.06 -3.27 17.48
N TYR A 40 13.90 -2.90 18.02
CA TYR A 40 13.42 -1.52 18.07
C TYR A 40 13.59 -0.98 19.48
N ASN A 41 13.86 0.31 19.63
CA ASN A 41 13.69 1.06 20.85
C ASN A 41 13.02 2.41 20.54
N HIS A 42 12.30 3.01 21.49
CA HIS A 42 11.72 4.35 21.35
C HIS A 42 12.79 5.44 21.05
N VAL A 43 14.07 5.17 21.36
CA VAL A 43 15.20 6.12 21.15
C VAL A 43 16.21 5.69 20.08
N SER A 44 16.32 4.41 19.69
CA SER A 44 17.46 3.97 18.86
C SER A 44 17.13 3.93 17.36
N LEU A 45 17.66 4.93 16.66
CA LEU A 45 18.00 4.96 15.23
C LEU A 45 19.21 4.05 14.95
N ASN A 46 19.08 2.73 15.08
CA ASN A 46 20.16 1.84 14.61
C ASN A 46 19.61 0.74 13.71
N ASP A 47 20.22 0.69 12.53
CA ASP A 47 19.71 0.31 11.21
C ASP A 47 18.64 1.28 10.67
N ASP A 48 18.99 2.06 9.63
CA ASP A 48 18.07 2.94 8.88
C ASP A 48 17.04 2.11 8.11
N VAL A 49 16.16 1.44 8.85
CA VAL A 49 15.03 0.70 8.29
C VAL A 49 14.06 1.73 7.75
N ASP A 50 14.03 1.84 6.43
CA ASP A 50 13.07 2.68 5.73
C ASP A 50 11.67 2.02 5.77
N TRP A 51 10.99 2.23 6.90
CA TRP A 51 9.64 1.71 7.17
C TRP A 51 8.64 2.11 6.09
N GLU A 52 8.79 3.32 5.58
CA GLU A 52 7.93 3.87 4.54
C GLU A 52 8.09 3.05 3.25
N ARG A 53 9.33 2.89 2.80
CA ARG A 53 9.64 2.05 1.64
C ARG A 53 9.20 0.60 1.82
N LEU A 54 9.35 0.02 3.00
CA LEU A 54 8.91 -1.36 3.25
C LEU A 54 7.39 -1.52 3.13
N VAL A 55 6.60 -0.57 3.64
CA VAL A 55 5.15 -0.56 3.41
C VAL A 55 4.85 -0.43 1.93
N PHE A 56 5.52 0.47 1.21
CA PHE A 56 5.27 0.68 -0.22
C PHE A 56 5.51 -0.60 -1.01
N ILE A 57 6.65 -1.26 -0.77
CA ILE A 57 6.96 -2.55 -1.39
C ILE A 57 5.89 -3.59 -1.03
N THR A 58 5.52 -3.70 0.24
CA THR A 58 4.54 -4.70 0.71
C THR A 58 3.17 -4.50 0.06
N PHE A 59 2.68 -3.26 -0.04
CA PHE A 59 1.43 -2.94 -0.74
C PHE A 59 1.50 -3.22 -2.24
N ARG A 60 2.59 -2.81 -2.91
CA ARG A 60 2.78 -3.08 -4.35
C ARG A 60 2.75 -4.57 -4.64
N LEU A 61 3.50 -5.36 -3.87
CA LEU A 61 3.58 -6.81 -4.05
C LEU A 61 2.26 -7.52 -3.72
N ALA A 62 1.53 -7.07 -2.70
CA ALA A 62 0.23 -7.64 -2.36
C ALA A 62 -0.81 -7.37 -3.46
N ILE A 63 -0.92 -6.13 -3.94
CA ILE A 63 -1.81 -5.78 -5.06
C ILE A 63 -1.40 -6.54 -6.33
N PHE A 64 -0.11 -6.59 -6.64
CA PHE A 64 0.42 -7.36 -7.77
C PHE A 64 0.03 -8.83 -7.70
N ASN A 65 0.13 -9.45 -6.53
CA ASN A 65 -0.26 -10.83 -6.32
C ASN A 65 -1.77 -11.06 -6.50
N LEU A 66 -2.62 -10.11 -6.08
CA LEU A 66 -4.06 -10.20 -6.35
C LEU A 66 -4.35 -10.15 -7.86
N ILE A 67 -3.61 -9.36 -8.63
CA ILE A 67 -3.72 -9.31 -10.10
C ILE A 67 -3.26 -10.64 -10.70
N VAL A 68 -2.08 -11.13 -10.32
CA VAL A 68 -1.50 -12.37 -10.86
C VAL A 68 -2.36 -13.60 -10.56
N LYS A 69 -2.96 -13.66 -9.36
CA LYS A 69 -3.92 -14.72 -9.01
C LYS A 69 -5.29 -14.56 -9.67
N ASN A 70 -5.47 -13.56 -10.54
CA ASN A 70 -6.74 -13.24 -11.21
C ASN A 70 -7.90 -13.06 -10.21
N LEU A 71 -7.62 -12.44 -9.06
CA LEU A 71 -8.63 -12.10 -8.05
C LEU A 71 -9.23 -10.73 -8.33
N ILE A 72 -8.39 -9.82 -8.84
CA ILE A 72 -8.78 -8.48 -9.27
C ILE A 72 -8.29 -8.24 -10.70
N LYS A 73 -9.11 -7.56 -11.48
CA LYS A 73 -8.74 -6.98 -12.76
C LYS A 73 -8.59 -5.48 -12.60
N VAL A 74 -7.59 -4.89 -13.27
CA VAL A 74 -7.32 -3.46 -13.20
C VAL A 74 -7.48 -2.82 -14.59
N ASN A 75 -8.40 -1.88 -14.68
CA ASN A 75 -8.61 -1.05 -15.87
C ASN A 75 -7.94 0.32 -15.63
N SER A 76 -7.02 0.70 -16.52
CA SER A 76 -6.44 2.04 -16.61
C SER A 76 -7.34 2.89 -17.51
N ILE A 77 -7.98 3.90 -16.94
CA ILE A 77 -8.87 4.81 -17.68
C ILE A 77 -8.25 6.19 -17.72
N GLU A 78 -8.05 6.71 -18.92
CA GLU A 78 -7.64 8.09 -19.15
C GLU A 78 -8.87 8.94 -19.41
N TYR A 79 -9.06 9.96 -18.57
CA TYR A 79 -10.14 10.93 -18.69
C TYR A 79 -9.61 12.26 -19.21
N LYS A 80 -10.43 12.91 -20.03
CA LYS A 80 -10.34 14.34 -20.28
C LYS A 80 -11.28 15.03 -19.30
N GLU A 81 -10.72 15.87 -18.45
CA GLU A 81 -11.46 16.69 -17.52
C GLU A 81 -11.36 18.14 -17.93
N SER A 82 -12.51 18.78 -18.13
CA SER A 82 -12.59 20.19 -18.52
C SER A 82 -13.35 20.99 -17.46
N TYR A 83 -12.78 22.12 -17.04
CA TYR A 83 -13.35 23.02 -16.03
C TYR A 83 -13.65 24.40 -16.64
N LEU A 84 -14.60 25.12 -16.02
CA LEU A 84 -14.96 26.50 -16.38
C LEU A 84 -15.26 26.66 -17.88
N GLY A 85 -16.16 25.83 -18.43
CA GLY A 85 -16.56 25.94 -19.83
C GLY A 85 -15.44 25.61 -20.84
N ASN A 86 -14.57 24.65 -20.51
CA ASN A 86 -13.41 24.21 -21.30
C ASN A 86 -12.24 25.21 -21.36
N LEU A 87 -12.19 26.21 -20.48
CA LEU A 87 -11.02 27.07 -20.32
C LEU A 87 -9.80 26.31 -19.81
N PHE A 88 -10.01 25.29 -18.97
CA PHE A 88 -8.95 24.45 -18.44
C PHE A 88 -9.24 22.99 -18.76
N GLU A 89 -8.35 22.34 -19.49
CA GLU A 89 -8.46 20.94 -19.85
C GLU A 89 -7.24 20.16 -19.38
N PHE A 90 -7.47 19.03 -18.72
CA PHE A 90 -6.42 18.18 -18.20
C PHE A 90 -6.71 16.72 -18.54
N LYS A 91 -5.63 15.94 -18.69
CA LYS A 91 -5.74 14.49 -18.80
C LYS A 91 -5.41 13.86 -17.46
N THR A 92 -6.34 13.09 -16.92
CA THR A 92 -6.17 12.38 -15.66
C THR A 92 -6.25 10.88 -15.89
N ARG A 93 -5.42 10.11 -15.21
CA ARG A 93 -5.44 8.64 -15.30
C ARG A 93 -5.90 8.05 -13.99
N HIS A 94 -6.93 7.22 -14.05
CA HIS A 94 -7.48 6.49 -12.91
C HIS A 94 -7.30 4.98 -13.12
N PHE A 95 -7.15 4.26 -12.01
CA PHE A 95 -7.10 2.81 -12.01
C PHE A 95 -8.34 2.29 -11.28
N LEU A 96 -9.18 1.56 -12.02
CA LEU A 96 -10.43 0.99 -11.52
C LEU A 96 -10.28 -0.53 -11.41
N LEU A 97 -10.75 -1.07 -10.29
CA LEU A 97 -10.65 -2.48 -9.94
C LEU A 97 -12.00 -3.16 -10.07
N GLU A 98 -11.99 -4.34 -10.65
CA GLU A 98 -13.15 -5.23 -10.81
C GLU A 98 -12.82 -6.63 -10.29
N PRO A 99 -13.78 -7.36 -9.70
CA PRO A 99 -13.58 -8.73 -9.29
C PRO A 99 -13.49 -9.62 -10.53
N GLU A 100 -12.48 -10.47 -10.61
CA GLU A 100 -12.31 -11.39 -11.75
C GLU A 100 -12.75 -12.80 -11.38
N LYS A 101 -12.20 -13.37 -10.29
CA LYS A 101 -12.59 -14.69 -9.76
C LYS A 101 -12.89 -14.63 -8.27
N LYS A 102 -13.92 -15.37 -7.86
CA LYS A 102 -14.15 -15.66 -6.44
C LYS A 102 -13.20 -16.76 -6.00
N ALA A 103 -12.11 -16.37 -5.35
CA ALA A 103 -11.22 -17.30 -4.69
C ALA A 103 -10.70 -16.71 -3.37
N LYS A 104 -10.28 -17.61 -2.48
CA LYS A 104 -9.61 -17.24 -1.24
C LYS A 104 -8.11 -17.13 -1.49
N ILE A 105 -7.46 -16.35 -0.65
CA ILE A 105 -6.02 -16.22 -0.62
C ILE A 105 -5.54 -16.51 0.81
N ASP A 106 -4.49 -17.33 0.93
CA ASP A 106 -3.99 -17.80 2.22
C ASP A 106 -3.13 -16.77 2.95
N ASP A 107 -2.50 -15.87 2.18
CA ASP A 107 -1.74 -14.74 2.68
C ASP A 107 -2.66 -13.77 3.43
N LEU A 108 -2.38 -13.52 4.71
CA LEU A 108 -3.27 -12.78 5.60
C LEU A 108 -3.43 -11.31 5.18
N PHE A 109 -2.35 -10.70 4.72
CA PHE A 109 -2.37 -9.29 4.32
C PHE A 109 -3.13 -9.12 3.00
N SER A 110 -2.82 -9.91 1.98
CA SER A 110 -3.54 -9.90 0.71
C SER A 110 -5.02 -10.29 0.89
N SER A 111 -5.33 -11.20 1.82
CA SER A 111 -6.70 -11.53 2.19
C SER A 111 -7.43 -10.34 2.80
N SER A 112 -6.74 -9.54 3.62
CA SER A 112 -7.30 -8.31 4.20
C SER A 112 -7.60 -7.28 3.11
N ILE A 113 -6.67 -7.06 2.17
CA ILE A 113 -6.89 -6.18 0.99
C ILE A 113 -8.10 -6.67 0.17
N LEU A 114 -8.16 -7.97 -0.14
CA LEU A 114 -9.25 -8.55 -0.93
C LEU A 114 -10.60 -8.40 -0.23
N ASN A 115 -10.66 -8.58 1.08
CA ASN A 115 -11.87 -8.38 1.87
C ASN A 115 -12.34 -6.92 1.85
N ILE A 116 -11.41 -5.97 1.95
CA ILE A 116 -11.71 -4.53 1.85
C ILE A 116 -12.19 -4.18 0.44
N PHE A 117 -11.51 -4.68 -0.59
CA PHE A 117 -11.93 -4.54 -1.98
C PHE A 117 -13.37 -5.04 -2.19
N ASN A 118 -13.69 -6.24 -1.73
CA ASN A 118 -15.03 -6.81 -1.85
C ASN A 118 -16.09 -5.95 -1.12
N LYS A 119 -15.77 -5.43 0.07
CA LYS A 119 -16.67 -4.51 0.80
C LYS A 119 -16.94 -3.23 0.00
N LEU A 120 -15.89 -2.61 -0.55
CA LEU A 120 -16.02 -1.41 -1.38
C LEU A 120 -16.82 -1.67 -2.66
N TYR A 121 -16.55 -2.79 -3.32
CA TYR A 121 -17.26 -3.19 -4.53
C TYR A 121 -18.76 -3.36 -4.28
N ILE A 122 -19.14 -4.05 -3.21
CA ILE A 122 -20.55 -4.22 -2.80
C ILE A 122 -21.21 -2.86 -2.54
N LYS A 123 -20.51 -1.93 -1.87
CA LYS A 123 -21.01 -0.59 -1.56
C LYS A 123 -21.23 0.25 -2.82
N GLN A 124 -20.33 0.18 -3.79
CA GLN A 124 -20.32 1.05 -4.98
C GLN A 124 -21.10 0.48 -6.18
N LYS A 125 -21.42 -0.82 -6.18
CA LYS A 125 -22.18 -1.53 -7.25
C LYS A 125 -21.61 -1.36 -8.67
N SER A 126 -20.32 -1.07 -8.81
CA SER A 126 -19.70 -0.80 -10.13
C SER A 126 -18.22 -1.18 -10.15
N LYS A 127 -17.30 -0.24 -10.03
CA LYS A 127 -15.84 -0.44 -10.02
C LYS A 127 -15.24 0.29 -8.83
N VAL A 128 -14.21 -0.28 -8.19
CA VAL A 128 -13.54 0.36 -7.04
C VAL A 128 -12.34 1.16 -7.51
N HIS A 129 -12.17 2.40 -7.02
CA HIS A 129 -10.95 3.14 -7.32
C HIS A 129 -9.75 2.59 -6.53
N LEU A 130 -8.60 2.44 -7.18
CA LEU A 130 -7.36 2.00 -6.52
C LEU A 130 -6.97 2.89 -5.33
N HIS A 131 -7.22 4.20 -5.45
CA HIS A 131 -7.01 5.15 -4.37
C HIS A 131 -7.84 4.80 -3.11
N GLU A 132 -9.11 4.43 -3.29
CA GLU A 132 -10.01 4.10 -2.18
C GLU A 132 -9.59 2.79 -1.53
N LEU A 133 -9.27 1.77 -2.33
CA LEU A 133 -8.80 0.49 -1.81
C LEU A 133 -7.55 0.67 -0.93
N ILE A 134 -6.57 1.44 -1.39
CA ILE A 134 -5.33 1.67 -0.62
C ILE A 134 -5.64 2.47 0.65
N THR A 135 -6.42 3.54 0.54
CA THR A 135 -6.77 4.39 1.69
C THR A 135 -7.51 3.59 2.76
N GLU A 136 -8.53 2.81 2.37
CA GLU A 136 -9.32 1.99 3.28
C GLU A 136 -8.50 0.83 3.87
N THR A 137 -7.57 0.27 3.11
CA THR A 137 -6.60 -0.70 3.65
C THR A 137 -5.70 -0.05 4.69
N PHE A 138 -5.19 1.14 4.41
CA PHE A 138 -4.35 1.88 5.34
C PHE A 138 -5.12 2.25 6.62
N ASP A 139 -6.36 2.73 6.47
CA ASP A 139 -7.30 3.04 7.55
C ASP A 139 -7.62 1.82 8.41
N PHE A 140 -7.81 0.66 7.79
CA PHE A 140 -8.06 -0.58 8.51
C PHE A 140 -6.94 -0.94 9.50
N PHE A 141 -5.68 -0.67 9.14
CA PHE A 141 -4.54 -1.05 9.99
C PHE A 141 -4.24 -0.04 11.10
N ILE A 142 -4.32 1.27 10.82
CA ILE A 142 -3.85 2.29 11.75
C ILE A 142 -4.88 3.38 12.04
N GLY A 143 -6.11 3.26 11.57
CA GLY A 143 -7.17 4.24 11.81
C GLY A 143 -7.15 5.42 10.82
N ALA A 144 -8.34 5.98 10.58
CA ALA A 144 -8.54 7.07 9.63
C ALA A 144 -8.14 8.45 10.14
N THR A 145 -8.13 8.62 11.46
CA THR A 145 -7.93 9.90 12.15
C THR A 145 -6.73 9.91 13.08
N ASP A 146 -6.10 8.76 13.30
CA ASP A 146 -5.02 8.63 14.27
C ASP A 146 -3.71 9.25 13.74
N SER A 147 -2.98 9.90 14.64
CA SER A 147 -1.68 10.50 14.33
C SER A 147 -0.54 9.68 14.91
N TYR A 148 0.52 9.51 14.12
CA TYR A 148 1.70 8.76 14.51
C TYR A 148 2.97 9.46 14.06
N LEU A 149 4.01 9.44 14.91
CA LEU A 149 5.35 9.92 14.54
C LEU A 149 5.92 9.14 13.34
N LEU A 150 5.68 7.82 13.30
CA LEU A 150 6.10 6.92 12.22
C LEU A 150 4.91 6.05 11.76
N PRO A 151 4.01 6.56 10.89
CA PRO A 151 2.83 5.81 10.44
C PRO A 151 3.19 4.47 9.78
N GLY A 152 4.26 4.42 9.00
CA GLY A 152 4.67 3.21 8.29
C GLY A 152 5.11 2.08 9.19
N LYS A 153 5.83 2.43 10.26
CA LYS A 153 6.16 1.48 11.30
C LYS A 153 4.90 0.88 11.89
N ARG A 154 3.90 1.70 12.22
CA ARG A 154 2.64 1.23 12.80
C ARG A 154 1.86 0.30 11.86
N VAL A 155 1.80 0.63 10.56
CA VAL A 155 1.19 -0.24 9.55
C VAL A 155 1.90 -1.60 9.51
N LEU A 156 3.23 -1.62 9.42
CA LEU A 156 3.98 -2.88 9.36
C LEU A 156 3.80 -3.71 10.63
N LEU A 157 3.87 -3.11 11.81
CA LEU A 157 3.61 -3.80 13.07
C LEU A 157 2.22 -4.45 13.09
N LYS A 158 1.20 -3.73 12.62
CA LYS A 158 -0.15 -4.28 12.55
C LYS A 158 -0.31 -5.38 11.50
N ILE A 159 0.43 -5.30 10.39
CA ILE A 159 0.53 -6.41 9.44
C ILE A 159 1.19 -7.61 10.13
N PHE A 160 2.33 -7.41 10.82
CA PHE A 160 3.03 -8.46 11.55
C PHE A 160 2.17 -9.17 12.60
N ASP A 161 1.38 -8.40 13.37
CA ASP A 161 0.46 -8.94 14.38
C ASP A 161 -0.48 -10.01 13.78
N LEU A 162 -0.92 -9.82 12.52
CA LEU A 162 -1.72 -10.83 11.82
C LEU A 162 -0.98 -12.17 11.73
N TYR A 163 0.31 -12.14 11.38
CA TYR A 163 1.10 -13.35 11.14
C TYR A 163 1.59 -14.00 12.43
N VAL A 164 1.95 -13.23 13.45
CA VAL A 164 2.35 -13.75 14.77
C VAL A 164 1.23 -14.61 15.37
N SER A 165 -0.02 -14.22 15.17
CA SER A 165 -1.17 -15.02 15.63
C SER A 165 -1.30 -16.38 14.92
N LYS A 166 -0.81 -16.50 13.69
CA LYS A 166 -0.90 -17.71 12.86
C LYS A 166 0.34 -18.60 12.99
N TYR A 167 1.52 -18.02 13.14
CA TYR A 167 2.79 -18.71 13.02
C TYR A 167 3.59 -18.70 14.32
N LYS A 168 3.76 -19.88 14.93
CA LYS A 168 4.55 -20.04 16.16
C LYS A 168 6.04 -19.69 16.01
N TRP A 169 6.56 -19.79 14.79
CA TRP A 169 7.94 -19.51 14.43
C TRP A 169 8.24 -18.02 14.22
N LEU A 170 7.19 -17.18 14.26
CA LEU A 170 7.28 -15.72 14.20
C LEU A 170 6.80 -15.16 15.54
N LYS A 171 7.64 -14.39 16.22
CA LYS A 171 7.30 -13.78 17.51
C LYS A 171 7.54 -12.29 17.50
N PHE A 172 6.73 -11.61 18.30
CA PHE A 172 6.89 -10.20 18.61
C PHE A 172 7.15 -10.10 20.12
N GLU A 173 8.36 -9.69 20.49
CA GLU A 173 8.73 -9.48 21.89
C GLU A 173 8.64 -7.99 22.19
N GLU A 174 7.86 -7.65 23.21
CA GLU A 174 7.79 -6.29 23.74
C GLU A 174 8.58 -6.23 25.04
N ASP A 175 9.71 -5.53 25.04
CA ASP A 175 10.50 -5.31 26.26
C ASP A 175 10.12 -3.96 26.88
N TYR A 176 9.55 -4.03 28.08
CA TYR A 176 9.16 -2.89 28.90
C TYR A 176 10.24 -2.62 29.95
N HIS A 177 10.96 -1.50 29.85
CA HIS A 177 11.83 -1.06 30.95
C HIS A 177 11.04 -0.25 31.99
N LEU A 178 11.36 -0.49 33.28
CA LEU A 178 10.64 -0.18 34.53
C LEU A 178 10.20 1.27 34.80
N LEU A 179 10.39 2.22 33.88
CA LEU A 179 9.93 3.61 33.98
C LEU A 179 9.06 4.07 32.79
N GLY A 180 8.58 3.15 31.95
CA GLY A 180 7.50 3.41 30.97
C GLY A 180 7.87 4.32 29.79
N THR A 181 9.09 4.83 29.73
CA THR A 181 9.53 5.76 28.68
C THR A 181 10.01 5.07 27.41
N HIS A 182 10.32 3.77 27.44
CA HIS A 182 10.95 3.08 26.31
C HIS A 182 10.28 1.74 26.02
N TYR A 183 9.57 1.67 24.89
CA TYR A 183 9.09 0.42 24.31
C TYR A 183 10.17 -0.11 23.38
N LYS A 184 10.72 -1.28 23.70
CA LYS A 184 11.50 -2.05 22.74
C LYS A 184 10.62 -3.09 22.07
N TYR A 185 10.70 -3.19 20.75
CA TYR A 185 9.97 -4.21 19.99
C TYR A 185 10.97 -5.07 19.24
N ARG A 186 10.92 -6.39 19.43
CA ARG A 186 11.77 -7.31 18.68
C ARG A 186 10.91 -8.21 17.82
N VAL A 187 11.19 -8.23 16.52
CA VAL A 187 10.62 -9.25 15.64
C VAL A 187 11.62 -10.39 15.58
N TRP A 188 11.19 -11.56 16.07
CA TRP A 188 12.00 -12.77 16.04
C TRP A 188 11.42 -13.76 15.05
N ILE A 189 12.26 -14.19 14.11
CA ILE A 189 11.95 -15.22 13.12
C ILE A 189 12.86 -16.41 13.40
N GLU A 190 12.29 -17.60 13.58
CA GLU A 190 13.09 -18.82 13.70
C GLU A 190 14.05 -18.95 12.50
N PRO A 191 15.36 -19.16 12.74
CA PRO A 191 16.37 -19.08 11.69
C PRO A 191 16.13 -19.98 10.47
N ILE A 192 15.52 -21.15 10.68
CA ILE A 192 15.16 -22.10 9.62
C ILE A 192 14.17 -21.54 8.60
N TYR A 193 13.34 -20.55 8.97
CA TYR A 193 12.34 -19.95 8.07
C TYR A 193 12.85 -18.72 7.32
N ILE A 194 13.99 -18.13 7.72
CA ILE A 194 14.56 -16.94 7.06
C ILE A 194 14.91 -17.23 5.58
N PRO A 195 15.59 -18.34 5.22
CA PRO A 195 15.89 -18.64 3.82
C PRO A 195 14.63 -18.79 2.97
N ARG A 196 13.58 -19.41 3.52
CA ARG A 196 12.29 -19.57 2.85
C ARG A 196 11.66 -18.22 2.52
N LEU A 197 11.58 -17.32 3.50
CA LEU A 197 11.02 -15.98 3.29
C LEU A 197 11.84 -15.16 2.28
N LYS A 198 13.18 -15.30 2.32
CA LYS A 198 14.07 -14.66 1.35
C LYS A 198 13.83 -15.17 -0.08
N LEU A 199 13.74 -16.49 -0.26
CA LEU A 199 13.43 -17.11 -1.57
C LEU A 199 12.07 -16.66 -2.11
N GLN A 200 11.04 -16.60 -1.25
CA GLN A 200 9.73 -16.10 -1.64
C GLN A 200 9.79 -14.62 -2.06
N HIS A 201 10.47 -13.79 -1.27
CA HIS A 201 10.66 -12.37 -1.59
C HIS A 201 11.39 -12.15 -2.92
N ASP A 202 12.47 -12.90 -3.16
CA ASP A 202 13.25 -12.79 -4.39
C ASP A 202 12.45 -13.30 -5.60
N SER A 203 11.68 -14.38 -5.44
CA SER A 203 10.79 -14.92 -6.47
C SER A 203 9.72 -13.91 -6.90
N ILE A 204 8.96 -13.35 -5.95
CA ILE A 204 7.91 -12.37 -6.26
C ILE A 204 8.51 -11.05 -6.79
N THR A 205 9.64 -10.60 -6.24
CA THR A 205 10.31 -9.37 -6.70
C THR A 205 10.82 -9.52 -8.12
N ASN A 206 11.36 -10.69 -8.48
CA ASN A 206 11.79 -10.97 -9.85
C ASN A 206 10.61 -10.94 -10.83
N SER A 207 9.53 -11.67 -10.53
CA SER A 207 8.32 -11.66 -11.35
C SER A 207 7.72 -10.25 -11.50
N TYR A 208 7.67 -9.50 -10.39
CA TYR A 208 7.23 -8.11 -10.35
C TYR A 208 8.10 -7.22 -11.26
N ASN A 209 9.43 -7.29 -11.12
CA ASN A 209 10.35 -6.48 -11.92
C ASN A 209 10.32 -6.84 -13.41
N VAL A 210 10.16 -8.11 -13.75
CA VAL A 210 10.00 -8.54 -15.15
C VAL A 210 8.69 -8.02 -15.71
N SER A 211 7.58 -8.14 -14.97
CA SER A 211 6.28 -7.61 -15.38
C SER A 211 6.28 -6.10 -15.58
N LEU A 212 7.10 -5.37 -14.81
CA LEU A 212 7.29 -3.93 -15.00
C LEU A 212 8.07 -3.57 -16.26
N LYS A 213 8.91 -4.47 -16.80
CA LYS A 213 9.62 -4.23 -18.06
C LYS A 213 8.61 -4.29 -19.21
N GLY A 214 8.58 -3.27 -20.06
CA GLY A 214 7.63 -3.19 -21.18
C GLY A 214 6.20 -2.77 -20.82
N ASN A 215 5.71 -3.02 -19.58
CA ASN A 215 4.34 -2.66 -19.20
C ASN A 215 4.22 -1.23 -18.63
N ILE A 216 3.93 -0.25 -19.49
CA ILE A 216 3.78 1.17 -19.10
C ILE A 216 2.60 1.36 -18.12
N SER A 217 1.47 0.70 -18.37
CA SER A 217 0.27 0.82 -17.54
C SER A 217 0.49 0.31 -16.12
N LEU A 218 1.18 -0.82 -15.96
CA LEU A 218 1.58 -1.33 -14.65
C LEU A 218 2.54 -0.37 -13.94
N ARG A 219 3.54 0.20 -14.63
CA ARG A 219 4.43 1.21 -14.03
C ARG A 219 3.67 2.45 -13.55
N ASN A 220 2.68 2.91 -14.32
CA ASN A 220 1.85 4.05 -13.92
C ASN A 220 0.93 3.70 -12.75
N MET A 221 0.42 2.46 -12.69
CA MET A 221 -0.34 1.97 -11.54
C MET A 221 0.51 1.97 -10.28
N VAL A 222 1.75 1.47 -10.36
CA VAL A 222 2.69 1.45 -9.23
C VAL A 222 2.98 2.86 -8.72
N LYS A 223 3.24 3.82 -9.62
CA LYS A 223 3.37 5.23 -9.23
C LYS A 223 2.12 5.76 -8.54
N ARG A 224 0.93 5.36 -9.00
CA ARG A 224 -0.32 5.74 -8.33
C ARG A 224 -0.44 5.11 -6.95
N ILE A 225 -0.03 3.85 -6.76
CA ILE A 225 0.01 3.21 -5.43
C ILE A 225 0.86 4.06 -4.49
N ASP A 226 2.06 4.43 -4.93
CA ASP A 226 3.01 5.23 -4.14
C ASP A 226 2.45 6.57 -3.74
N ASN A 227 1.90 7.32 -4.69
CA ASN A 227 1.33 8.64 -4.42
C ASN A 227 0.18 8.57 -3.41
N VAL A 228 -0.65 7.52 -3.46
CA VAL A 228 -1.76 7.34 -2.52
C VAL A 228 -1.25 6.94 -1.13
N LEU A 229 -0.22 6.09 -1.06
CA LEU A 229 0.43 5.77 0.20
C LEU A 229 1.07 7.02 0.80
N GLU A 230 1.90 7.74 0.05
CA GLU A 230 2.56 8.98 0.51
C GLU A 230 1.54 10.00 1.04
N PHE A 231 0.42 10.21 0.34
CA PHE A 231 -0.67 11.05 0.82
C PHE A 231 -1.23 10.56 2.17
N ASN A 232 -1.47 9.26 2.30
CA ASN A 232 -1.92 8.66 3.55
C ASN A 232 -0.88 8.80 4.67
N TYR A 233 0.40 8.69 4.38
CA TYR A 233 1.47 8.96 5.35
C TYR A 233 1.45 10.41 5.81
N ALA A 234 1.47 11.35 4.87
CA ALA A 234 1.52 12.78 5.15
C ALA A 234 0.34 13.24 6.01
N LYS A 235 -0.87 12.75 5.73
CA LYS A 235 -2.09 13.05 6.51
C LYS A 235 -2.00 12.67 7.99
N ARG A 236 -1.19 11.66 8.36
CA ARG A 236 -1.15 11.07 9.71
C ARG A 236 0.10 11.44 10.50
N LYS A 237 1.08 12.11 9.89
CA LYS A 237 2.18 12.72 10.65
C LYS A 237 1.62 13.89 11.47
N PRO A 238 2.01 14.05 12.74
CA PRO A 238 1.62 15.22 13.51
C PRO A 238 2.11 16.48 12.78
N PHE A 239 1.29 17.53 12.76
CA PHE A 239 1.75 18.83 12.29
C PHE A 239 2.95 19.24 13.15
N SER A 240 4.13 19.35 12.55
CA SER A 240 5.25 19.99 13.23
C SER A 240 4.85 21.46 13.38
N ASP A 241 4.64 21.91 14.62
CA ASP A 241 4.51 23.34 14.89
C ASP A 241 5.73 24.04 14.30
N SER A 242 5.48 24.84 13.28
CA SER A 242 6.46 25.61 12.55
C SER A 242 6.94 26.77 13.43
N SER A 243 7.86 26.49 14.34
CA SER A 243 8.83 27.48 14.82
C SER A 243 10.19 27.14 14.24
N GLY A 244 10.42 27.51 12.98
CA GLY A 244 11.74 27.41 12.36
C GLY A 244 11.75 27.17 10.85
N GLY A 245 11.43 28.21 10.09
CA GLY A 245 12.07 28.58 8.81
C GLY A 245 12.38 27.52 7.73
N ARG A 246 11.78 27.78 6.55
CA ARG A 246 12.16 27.32 5.20
C ARG A 246 11.71 25.92 4.77
N PHE A 247 10.41 25.79 4.51
CA PHE A 247 9.94 24.90 3.45
C PHE A 247 9.54 25.72 2.22
N GLY A 248 10.30 25.51 1.14
CA GLY A 248 9.96 25.99 -0.19
C GLY A 248 8.67 25.33 -0.68
N ASN A 249 7.80 26.19 -1.22
CA ASN A 249 6.54 25.89 -1.89
C ASN A 249 6.47 24.53 -2.60
N SER A 250 5.63 23.65 -2.07
CA SER A 250 4.86 22.68 -2.87
C SER A 250 3.52 22.41 -2.18
N ARG A 251 2.72 23.47 -2.05
CA ARG A 251 1.27 23.32 -1.82
C ARG A 251 0.66 22.73 -3.09
N ILE A 252 0.50 21.41 -3.13
CA ILE A 252 -0.51 20.79 -3.99
C ILE A 252 -1.80 20.79 -3.16
N GLU A 253 -2.58 21.86 -3.27
CA GLU A 253 -3.95 21.91 -2.76
C GLU A 253 -4.80 20.99 -3.65
N PHE A 254 -5.01 19.75 -3.19
CA PHE A 254 -6.09 18.92 -3.71
C PHE A 254 -7.41 19.50 -3.19
N LEU A 255 -8.06 20.32 -4.02
CA LEU A 255 -9.48 20.64 -3.86
C LEU A 255 -10.29 19.36 -4.11
N ILE A 256 -10.66 18.66 -3.03
CA ILE A 256 -11.73 17.68 -3.07
C ILE A 256 -13.03 18.48 -2.89
N PRO A 257 -13.92 18.55 -3.88
CA PRO A 257 -15.25 19.09 -3.66
C PRO A 257 -15.98 18.16 -2.69
N ARG A 258 -16.41 18.70 -1.55
CA ARG A 258 -17.44 18.06 -0.73
C ARG A 258 -18.79 18.43 -1.36
N GLU A 259 -19.61 17.41 -1.62
CA GLU A 259 -21.04 17.57 -1.93
C GLU A 259 -21.78 18.28 -0.80
#